data_AF-A0A3N6G353-F1
#
_entry.id   AF-A0A3N6G353-F1
#
_cell.length_a   1.000
_cell.length_b   1.000
_cell.length_c   1.000
_cell.angle_alpha   90.00
_cell.angle_beta   90.00
_cell.angle_gamma   90.00
#
_symmetry.space_group_name_H-M   'P 1'
#
loop_
_entity.id
_entity.type
_entity.pdbx_description
1 polymer ?
#
loop_
_entity_poly.entity_id
_entity_poly.type
_entity_poly.pdbx_seq_one_letter_code
_entity_poly.pdbx_strand_id
1 'polypeptide(L)'
;MAADVLHLHTSLGIEQIKKIFSSTLQYSRKVEFGTVQGNDNPFDENADFQAYASLKTLFGGWIVQIYITERGDVREVQLVALGSSALGRALHGLRNAYSRSDSREKASAVVEQLRVVDPGLRTV
;
A
#
# COMPACT_ATOMS: atom_id res chain seq x y z
N MET A 1 -4.99 10.66 -13.36
CA MET A 1 -3.53 10.64 -13.14
C MET A 1 -3.17 9.26 -12.64
N ALA A 2 -2.26 8.55 -13.32
CA ALA A 2 -1.99 7.13 -13.05
C ALA A 2 -1.32 6.95 -11.68
N ALA A 3 -2.05 6.37 -10.73
CA ALA A 3 -1.48 5.79 -9.51
C ALA A 3 -0.51 4.66 -9.92
N ASP A 4 0.62 4.52 -9.22
CA ASP A 4 1.50 3.37 -9.44
C ASP A 4 0.92 2.23 -8.60
N VAL A 5 0.20 1.33 -9.27
CA VAL A 5 -0.51 0.22 -8.64
C VAL A 5 0.20 -1.07 -9.01
N LEU A 6 0.60 -1.83 -8.01
CA LEU A 6 1.09 -3.19 -8.17
C LEU A 6 -0.05 -4.14 -7.85
N HIS A 7 -0.50 -4.88 -8.87
CA HIS A 7 -1.51 -5.92 -8.72
C HIS A 7 -0.82 -7.25 -8.48
N LEU A 8 -1.22 -7.94 -7.41
CA LEU A 8 -0.63 -9.20 -6.98
C LEU A 8 -1.71 -10.22 -6.70
N HIS A 9 -1.46 -11.47 -7.08
CA HIS A 9 -2.28 -12.60 -6.67
C HIS A 9 -1.47 -13.52 -5.76
N THR A 10 -2.02 -13.83 -4.59
CA THR A 10 -1.38 -14.68 -3.58
C THR A 10 -2.36 -15.69 -3.01
N SER A 11 -1.82 -16.83 -2.56
CA SER A 11 -2.58 -17.85 -1.82
C SER A 11 -2.60 -17.58 -0.31
N LEU A 12 -1.82 -16.59 0.17
CA LEU A 12 -1.71 -16.26 1.59
C LEU A 12 -3.02 -15.74 2.16
N GLY A 13 -3.25 -16.05 3.43
CA GLY A 13 -4.39 -15.50 4.17
C GLY A 13 -4.25 -14.01 4.42
N ILE A 14 -5.37 -13.29 4.52
CA ILE A 14 -5.43 -11.84 4.78
C ILE A 14 -4.58 -11.45 6.00
N GLU A 15 -4.65 -12.21 7.10
CA GLU A 15 -3.86 -11.94 8.32
C GLU A 15 -2.35 -12.06 8.11
N GLN A 16 -1.90 -12.98 7.26
CA GLN A 16 -0.48 -13.11 6.91
C GLN A 16 -0.02 -11.93 6.07
N ILE A 17 -0.83 -11.51 5.10
CA ILE A 17 -0.54 -10.34 4.24
C ILE A 17 -0.45 -9.07 5.10
N LYS A 18 -1.40 -8.86 6.02
CA LYS A 18 -1.38 -7.75 7.00
C LYS A 18 -0.10 -7.76 7.83
N LYS A 19 0.29 -8.93 8.34
CA LYS A 19 1.51 -9.07 9.15
C LYS A 19 2.76 -8.72 8.34
N ILE A 20 2.87 -9.20 7.10
CA ILE A 20 3.99 -8.89 6.20
C ILE A 20 4.01 -7.39 5.88
N PHE A 21 2.87 -6.81 5.53
CA PHE A 21 2.75 -5.38 5.21
C PHE A 21 3.21 -4.51 6.39
N SER A 22 2.66 -4.76 7.58
CA SER A 22 3.01 -4.02 8.80
C SER A 22 4.46 -4.25 9.21
N SER A 23 4.96 -5.48 9.24
CA SER A 23 6.34 -5.76 9.65
C SER A 23 7.38 -5.18 8.68
N THR A 24 7.09 -5.20 7.37
CA THR A 24 8.00 -4.67 6.34
C THR A 24 8.12 -3.15 6.45
N LEU A 25 7.02 -2.47 6.75
CA LEU A 25 6.95 -1.01 6.78
C LEU A 25 7.21 -0.40 8.16
N GLN A 26 7.02 -1.15 9.25
CA GLN A 26 7.24 -0.73 10.63
C GLN A 26 8.73 -0.75 11.02
N TYR A 27 9.58 -0.02 10.29
CA TYR A 27 11.00 0.13 10.65
C TYR A 27 11.25 1.25 11.67
N SER A 28 10.25 2.11 11.95
CA SER A 28 10.33 3.20 12.92
C SER A 28 8.99 3.48 13.57
N ARG A 29 9.00 3.98 14.82
CA ARG A 29 7.78 4.42 15.53
C ARG A 29 7.07 5.61 14.87
N LYS A 30 7.73 6.28 13.93
CA LYS A 30 7.17 7.41 13.18
C LYS A 30 6.27 6.96 12.02
N VAL A 31 6.25 5.68 11.70
CA VAL A 31 5.38 5.14 10.64
C VAL A 31 3.97 5.06 11.19
N GLU A 32 3.05 5.73 10.51
CA GLU A 32 1.64 5.77 10.83
C GLU A 32 0.90 4.73 10.00
N PHE A 33 0.08 3.93 10.66
CA PHE A 33 -0.83 2.97 10.03
C PHE A 33 -2.27 3.39 10.30
N GLY A 34 -3.11 3.27 9.28
CA GLY A 34 -4.53 3.58 9.42
C GLY A 34 -5.37 2.85 8.38
N THR A 35 -6.69 2.97 8.51
CA THR A 35 -7.63 2.46 7.52
C THR A 35 -7.78 3.47 6.39
N VAL A 36 -7.87 2.99 5.15
CA VAL A 36 -8.31 3.86 4.05
C VAL A 36 -9.79 4.13 4.25
N GLN A 37 -10.24 5.39 4.13
CA GLN A 37 -11.67 5.70 4.18
C GLN A 37 -12.32 5.27 2.86
N GLY A 38 -13.55 4.75 2.88
CA GLY A 38 -14.20 4.19 1.69
C GLY A 38 -14.27 5.14 0.48
N ASN A 39 -14.38 6.45 0.71
CA ASN A 39 -14.38 7.46 -0.37
C ASN A 39 -12.99 7.72 -0.99
N ASP A 40 -11.91 7.25 -0.38
CA ASP A 40 -10.54 7.42 -0.87
C ASP A 40 -10.02 6.16 -1.61
N ASN A 41 -10.85 5.12 -1.77
CA ASN A 41 -10.51 3.95 -2.56
C ASN A 41 -10.67 4.26 -4.05
N PRO A 42 -9.58 4.33 -4.84
CA PRO A 42 -9.65 4.67 -6.26
C PRO A 42 -10.22 3.54 -7.13
N PHE A 43 -10.46 2.36 -6.55
CA PHE A 43 -10.90 1.18 -7.29
C PHE A 43 -12.42 0.95 -7.25
N ASP A 44 -13.19 1.72 -6.47
CA ASP A 44 -14.66 1.63 -6.35
C ASP A 44 -15.19 0.19 -6.02
N GLU A 45 -14.27 -0.71 -5.62
CA GLU A 45 -14.54 -2.09 -5.22
C GLU A 45 -14.53 -2.22 -3.69
N ASN A 46 -15.46 -2.99 -3.14
CA ASN A 46 -15.48 -3.35 -1.72
C ASN A 46 -14.31 -4.31 -1.41
N ALA A 47 -13.12 -3.77 -1.16
CA ALA A 47 -12.02 -4.55 -0.65
C ALA A 47 -12.37 -5.12 0.73
N ASP A 48 -12.13 -6.42 0.95
CA ASP A 48 -12.32 -7.07 2.25
C ASP A 48 -11.40 -6.50 3.34
N PHE A 49 -10.25 -5.95 2.91
CA PHE A 49 -9.38 -5.19 3.78
C PHE A 49 -8.72 -4.03 3.05
N GLN A 50 -8.68 -2.87 3.70
CA GLN A 50 -7.99 -1.68 3.19
C GLN A 50 -7.26 -0.94 4.30
N ALA A 51 -5.99 -0.66 4.07
CA ALA A 51 -5.14 0.06 5.03
C ALA A 51 -4.09 0.91 4.31
N TYR A 52 -3.52 1.85 5.03
CA TYR A 52 -2.37 2.61 4.57
C TYR A 52 -1.26 2.58 5.61
N ALA A 53 -0.04 2.75 5.12
CA ALA A 53 1.14 3.04 5.92
C ALA A 53 1.77 4.31 5.34
N SER A 54 2.14 5.25 6.20
CA SER A 54 2.82 6.46 5.78
C SER A 54 3.90 6.87 6.76
N LEU A 55 4.93 7.52 6.25
CA LEU A 55 5.92 8.21 7.06
C LEU A 55 6.07 9.61 6.50
N LYS A 56 5.88 10.61 7.36
CA LYS A 56 6.14 12.01 7.02
C LYS A 56 7.32 12.53 7.82
N THR A 57 8.29 13.14 7.13
CA THR A 57 9.44 13.81 7.75
C THR A 57 9.57 15.24 7.23
N LEU A 58 10.44 16.04 7.86
CA LEU A 58 10.73 17.41 7.44
C LEU A 58 11.32 17.50 6.01
N PHE A 59 11.94 16.42 5.52
CA PHE A 59 12.60 16.37 4.21
C PHE A 59 11.77 15.65 3.13
N GLY A 60 10.55 15.26 3.44
CA GLY A 60 9.69 14.44 2.59
C GLY A 60 9.21 13.17 3.29
N GLY A 61 8.46 12.34 2.58
CA GLY A 61 7.82 11.17 3.13
C GLY A 61 7.43 10.15 2.08
N TRP A 62 6.88 9.03 2.52
CA TRP A 62 6.28 8.03 1.63
C TRP A 62 4.92 7.61 2.17
N ILE A 63 4.08 7.09 1.28
CA ILE A 63 2.78 6.53 1.61
C ILE A 63 2.44 5.37 0.67
N VAL A 64 2.08 4.24 1.26
CA VAL A 64 1.64 3.04 0.56
C VAL A 64 0.28 2.65 1.08
N GLN A 65 -0.68 2.46 0.18
CA GLN A 65 -1.97 1.86 0.51
C GLN A 65 -1.98 0.41 0.07
N ILE A 66 -2.67 -0.43 0.81
CA ILE A 66 -2.92 -1.82 0.50
C ILE A 66 -4.42 -2.06 0.49
N TYR A 67 -4.89 -2.70 -0.57
CA TYR A 67 -6.24 -3.21 -0.71
C TYR A 67 -6.14 -4.71 -0.93
N ILE A 68 -6.94 -5.49 -0.20
CA ILE A 68 -6.99 -6.94 -0.32
C ILE A 68 -8.43 -7.32 -0.59
N THR A 69 -8.62 -8.05 -1.68
CA THR A 69 -9.92 -8.58 -2.10
C THR A 69 -9.83 -10.10 -2.15
N GLU A 70 -10.75 -10.78 -1.49
CA GLU A 70 -10.84 -12.23 -1.47
C GLU A 70 -11.61 -12.71 -2.71
N ARG A 71 -10.94 -13.49 -3.54
CA ARG A 71 -11.50 -14.09 -4.77
C ARG A 71 -11.45 -15.62 -4.66
N GLY A 72 -12.18 -16.14 -3.67
CA GLY A 72 -12.22 -17.59 -3.39
C GLY A 72 -10.90 -18.10 -2.82
N ASP A 73 -10.24 -19.02 -3.54
CA ASP A 73 -8.97 -19.62 -3.09
C ASP A 73 -7.75 -18.70 -3.23
N VAL A 74 -7.90 -17.58 -3.96
CA VAL A 74 -6.83 -16.62 -4.24
C VAL A 74 -7.23 -15.25 -3.71
N ARG A 75 -6.25 -14.50 -3.20
CA ARG A 75 -6.43 -13.13 -2.74
C ARG A 75 -5.75 -12.20 -3.72
N GLU A 76 -6.50 -11.21 -4.16
CA GLU A 76 -5.98 -10.11 -4.95
C GLU A 76 -5.50 -9.03 -3.99
N VAL A 77 -4.24 -8.63 -4.13
CA VAL A 77 -3.61 -7.58 -3.34
C VAL A 77 -3.21 -6.47 -4.29
N GLN A 78 -3.72 -5.28 -4.03
CA GLN A 78 -3.37 -4.07 -4.78
C GLN A 78 -2.57 -3.16 -3.86
N LEU A 79 -1.31 -2.92 -4.22
CA LEU A 79 -0.44 -1.98 -3.51
C LEU A 79 -0.36 -0.68 -4.30
N VAL A 80 -0.79 0.41 -3.69
CA VAL A 80 -0.78 1.73 -4.31
C VAL A 80 0.32 2.57 -3.70
N ALA A 81 1.32 2.90 -4.51
CA ALA A 81 2.34 3.88 -4.14
C ALA A 81 1.86 5.29 -4.51
N LEU A 82 1.56 6.09 -3.49
CA LEU A 82 1.06 7.45 -3.67
C LEU A 82 2.19 8.49 -3.65
N GLY A 83 1.96 9.59 -4.36
CA GLY A 83 2.85 10.75 -4.35
C GLY A 83 2.07 12.03 -4.07
N SER A 84 2.79 13.07 -3.68
CA SER A 84 2.23 14.40 -3.32
C SER A 84 1.39 15.06 -4.42
N SER A 85 1.49 14.65 -5.68
CA SER A 85 0.63 15.15 -6.76
C SER A 85 -0.81 14.64 -6.71
N ALA A 86 -1.07 13.47 -6.10
CA ALA A 86 -2.41 12.88 -6.00
C ALA A 86 -3.14 13.32 -4.72
N LEU A 87 -2.44 13.39 -3.59
CA LEU A 87 -2.99 13.73 -2.27
C LEU A 87 -3.03 15.24 -1.98
N GLY A 88 -2.30 16.07 -2.74
CA GLY A 88 -2.24 17.52 -2.54
C GLY A 88 -3.58 18.25 -2.71
N ARG A 89 -4.59 17.60 -3.30
CA ARG A 89 -5.97 18.13 -3.38
C ARG A 89 -6.87 17.72 -2.22
N ALA A 90 -6.66 16.54 -1.63
CA ALA A 90 -7.52 16.03 -0.55
C ALA A 90 -7.07 16.50 0.85
N LEU A 91 -5.76 16.66 1.09
CA LEU A 91 -5.19 16.98 2.40
C LEU A 91 -4.63 18.42 2.50
N HIS A 92 -5.41 19.42 2.11
CA HIS A 92 -5.14 20.84 2.42
C HIS A 92 -3.72 21.34 1.99
N GLY A 93 -3.39 21.26 0.70
CA GLY A 93 -2.35 22.13 0.13
C GLY A 93 -0.89 21.80 0.47
N LEU A 94 -0.59 20.66 1.09
CA LEU A 94 0.79 20.21 1.34
C LEU A 94 1.44 19.67 0.06
N ARG A 95 1.74 20.57 -0.88
CA ARG A 95 2.67 20.34 -1.98
C ARG A 95 3.99 19.79 -1.40
N ASN A 96 4.46 18.66 -1.93
CA ASN A 96 5.74 18.00 -1.59
C ASN A 96 5.82 17.15 -0.30
N ALA A 97 4.70 16.73 0.32
CA ALA A 97 4.78 15.90 1.53
C ALA A 97 5.26 14.46 1.29
N TYR A 98 5.00 13.89 0.11
CA TYR A 98 5.26 12.49 -0.19
C TYR A 98 5.93 12.30 -1.56
N SER A 99 7.01 11.51 -1.60
CA SER A 99 7.77 11.10 -2.78
C SER A 99 7.13 9.84 -3.39
N ARG A 100 6.84 9.88 -4.69
CA ARG A 100 6.32 8.72 -5.43
C ARG A 100 7.39 7.63 -5.53
N SER A 101 8.65 8.01 -5.75
CA SER A 101 9.77 7.07 -5.88
C SER A 101 9.99 6.28 -4.59
N ASP A 102 10.01 6.95 -3.45
CA ASP A 102 10.19 6.33 -2.14
C ASP A 102 9.01 5.41 -1.82
N SER A 103 7.79 5.85 -2.11
CA SER A 103 6.57 5.04 -1.93
C SER A 103 6.60 3.79 -2.81
N ARG A 104 7.10 3.89 -4.04
CA ARG A 104 7.28 2.75 -4.94
C ARG A 104 8.31 1.78 -4.40
N GLU A 105 9.44 2.26 -3.90
CA GLU A 105 10.46 1.43 -3.28
C GLU A 105 9.89 0.65 -2.09
N LYS A 106 9.06 1.29 -1.26
CA LYS A 106 8.39 0.63 -0.12
C LYS A 106 7.34 -0.38 -0.57
N ALA A 107 6.54 -0.07 -1.59
CA ALA A 107 5.62 -1.04 -2.19
C ALA A 107 6.37 -2.25 -2.75
N SER A 108 7.47 -2.05 -3.49
CA SER A 108 8.32 -3.13 -3.99
C SER A 108 8.94 -3.96 -2.87
N ALA A 109 9.37 -3.34 -1.76
CA ALA A 109 9.88 -4.08 -0.60
C ALA A 109 8.82 -5.03 -0.01
N VAL A 110 7.55 -4.60 0.05
CA VAL A 110 6.44 -5.46 0.48
C VAL A 110 6.24 -6.61 -0.49
N VAL A 111 6.29 -6.37 -1.80
CA VAL A 111 6.19 -7.42 -2.83
C VAL A 111 7.27 -8.48 -2.65
N GLU A 112 8.52 -8.07 -2.46
CA GLU A 112 9.63 -9.00 -2.28
C GLU A 112 9.44 -9.85 -1.01
N GLN A 113 8.98 -9.26 0.09
CA GLN A 113 8.67 -10.03 1.30
C GLN A 113 7.49 -10.99 1.11
N LEU A 114 6.45 -10.58 0.37
CA LEU A 114 5.36 -11.48 -0.02
C LEU A 114 5.87 -12.65 -0.87
N ARG A 115 6.80 -12.40 -1.81
CA ARG A 115 7.37 -13.44 -2.67
C ARG A 115 8.23 -14.44 -1.90
N VAL A 116 8.94 -14.00 -0.87
CA VAL A 116 9.72 -14.89 0.01
C VAL A 116 8.80 -15.88 0.75
N VAL A 117 7.62 -15.43 1.17
CA VAL A 117 6.67 -16.27 1.92
C VAL A 117 5.76 -17.08 1.00
N ASP A 118 5.39 -16.53 -0.16
CA ASP A 118 4.59 -17.18 -1.20
C ASP A 118 5.39 -17.23 -2.52
N PRO A 119 6.10 -18.34 -2.79
CA PRO A 119 6.77 -18.56 -4.06
C PRO A 119 5.83 -18.56 -5.27
N GLY A 120 4.52 -18.74 -5.04
CA GLY A 120 3.47 -18.71 -6.06
C GLY A 120 2.94 -17.31 -6.37
N LEU A 121 3.46 -16.26 -5.73
CA LEU A 121 3.02 -14.87 -5.93
C LEU A 121 3.14 -14.47 -7.41
N ARG A 122 2.01 -14.03 -7.99
CA ARG A 122 1.97 -13.51 -9.37
C ARG A 122 1.77 -12.00 -9.36
N THR A 123 2.57 -11.28 -10.13
CA THR A 123 2.36 -9.86 -10.41
C THR A 123 1.65 -9.73 -11.75
N VAL A 124 0.55 -8.97 -11.79
CA VAL A 124 -0.32 -8.79 -12.97
C VAL A 124 -0.13 -7.41 -13.56
#